data_AF-A0A7J2YEK1-F1
#
_entry.id   AF-A0A7J2YEK1-F1
#
_cell.length_a   1.000
_cell.length_b   1.000
_cell.length_c   1.000
_cell.angle_alpha   90.00
_cell.angle_beta   90.00
_cell.angle_gamma   90.00
#
_symmetry.space_group_name_H-M   'P 1'
#
loop_
_entity.id
_entity.type
_entity.pdbx_description
1 polymer ?
#
loop_
_entity_poly.entity_id
_entity_poly.type
_entity_poly.pdbx_seq_one_letter_code
_entity_poly.pdbx_strand_id
1 'polypeptide(L)'
;MTNSSDDIQKHSQELAGWELKDGKIVKSFNFKSFLDSIKFVNGIADIAERQNHHPIITIVWKTVKISSISFDVGHLTERDFRLAKAIDKLYSERFEENITPVGNLQEEHRLLAEEERKEKARKRTRGPYRKSSRAGLRK
;
A
#
# COMPACT_ATOMS: atom_id res chain seq x y z
N MET A 1 -22.32 1.23 23.61
CA MET A 1 -22.05 -0.10 24.19
C MET A 1 -20.62 -0.08 24.67
N THR A 2 -20.40 -0.27 25.97
CA THR A 2 -19.08 -0.38 26.59
C THR A 2 -18.52 -1.75 26.23
N ASN A 3 -17.43 -1.78 25.44
CA ASN A 3 -16.74 -3.02 25.09
C ASN A 3 -16.09 -3.59 26.36
N SER A 4 -16.29 -4.88 26.63
CA SER A 4 -15.64 -5.58 27.75
C SER A 4 -14.12 -5.54 27.59
N SER A 5 -13.36 -5.75 28.67
CA SER A 5 -11.89 -5.89 28.58
C SER A 5 -11.49 -6.95 27.53
N ASP A 6 -12.28 -8.01 27.39
CA ASP A 6 -12.07 -9.08 26.42
C ASP A 6 -12.29 -8.62 24.97
N ASP A 7 -13.26 -7.74 24.74
CA ASP A 7 -13.54 -7.19 23.42
C ASP A 7 -12.42 -6.24 22.97
N ILE A 8 -11.92 -5.40 23.90
CA ILE A 8 -10.78 -4.51 23.64
C ILE A 8 -9.53 -5.34 23.33
N GLN A 9 -9.29 -6.41 24.08
CA GLN A 9 -8.15 -7.30 23.86
C GLN A 9 -8.24 -8.00 22.51
N LYS A 10 -9.42 -8.48 22.12
CA LYS A 10 -9.65 -9.11 20.82
C LYS A 10 -9.42 -8.14 19.66
N HIS A 11 -9.94 -6.92 19.75
CA HIS A 11 -9.71 -5.90 18.73
C HIS A 11 -8.23 -5.48 18.65
N SER A 12 -7.53 -5.46 19.78
CA SER A 12 -6.10 -5.18 19.82
C SER A 12 -5.26 -6.27 19.13
N GLN A 13 -5.68 -7.53 19.17
CA GLN A 13 -4.99 -8.62 18.45
C GLN A 13 -5.14 -8.51 16.93
N GLU A 14 -6.24 -7.93 16.45
CA GLU A 14 -6.49 -7.71 15.02
C GLU A 14 -5.75 -6.48 14.46
N LEU A 15 -5.33 -5.57 15.34
CA LEU A 15 -4.68 -4.30 14.98
C LEU A 15 -3.17 -4.38 15.18
N ALA A 16 -2.49 -5.07 14.27
CA ALA A 16 -1.03 -5.22 14.31
C ALA A 16 -0.32 -3.85 14.37
N GLY A 17 0.55 -3.68 15.38
CA GLY A 17 1.32 -2.46 15.60
C GLY A 17 0.57 -1.31 16.27
N TRP A 18 -0.70 -1.50 16.66
CA TRP A 18 -1.38 -0.58 17.58
C TRP A 18 -1.14 -1.00 19.02
N GLU A 19 -0.84 -0.02 19.88
CA GLU A 19 -0.60 -0.20 21.30
C GLU A 19 -1.76 0.41 22.11
N LEU A 20 -2.16 -0.27 23.17
CA LEU A 20 -3.04 0.31 24.19
C LEU A 20 -2.18 1.10 25.18
N LYS A 21 -2.33 2.42 25.22
CA LYS A 21 -1.57 3.30 26.10
C LYS A 21 -2.46 4.38 26.69
N ASP A 22 -2.45 4.50 28.01
CA ASP A 22 -3.20 5.53 28.76
C ASP A 22 -4.71 5.56 28.40
N GLY A 23 -5.32 4.39 28.18
CA GLY A 23 -6.72 4.25 27.78
C GLY A 23 -7.01 4.62 26.32
N LYS A 24 -5.99 4.75 25.48
CA LYS A 24 -6.09 5.10 24.05
C LYS A 24 -5.43 4.03 23.20
N ILE A 25 -5.87 3.88 21.97
CA ILE A 25 -5.10 3.13 20.96
C ILE A 25 -4.14 4.08 20.26
N VAL A 26 -2.90 3.64 20.07
CA VAL A 26 -1.80 4.46 19.55
C VAL A 26 -1.00 3.69 18.52
N LYS A 27 -0.65 4.32 17.39
CA LYS A 27 0.29 3.77 16.41
C LYS A 27 1.13 4.86 15.76
N SER A 28 2.37 4.53 15.42
CA SER A 28 3.28 5.44 14.71
C SER A 28 3.59 4.89 13.32
N PHE A 29 3.55 5.77 12.32
CA PHE A 29 3.82 5.48 10.92
C PHE A 29 5.03 6.30 10.48
N ASN A 30 5.98 5.67 9.79
CA ASN A 30 7.20 6.32 9.31
C ASN A 30 7.22 6.39 7.79
N PHE A 31 7.61 7.54 7.24
CA PHE A 31 7.55 7.82 5.81
C PHE A 31 8.93 8.11 5.22
N LYS A 32 9.05 7.98 3.90
CA LYS A 32 10.27 8.30 3.15
C LYS A 32 10.56 9.79 3.10
N SER A 33 9.51 10.60 3.01
CA SER A 33 9.60 12.07 2.96
C SER A 33 8.56 12.73 3.87
N PHE A 34 8.78 14.00 4.20
CA PHE A 34 7.80 14.80 4.93
C PHE A 34 6.52 14.99 4.11
N LEU A 35 6.64 15.13 2.79
CA LEU A 35 5.46 15.30 1.95
C LEU A 35 4.56 14.06 1.94
N ASP A 36 5.15 12.86 2.03
CA ASP A 36 4.37 11.62 2.11
C ASP A 36 3.63 11.48 3.44
N SER A 37 4.22 11.95 4.55
CA SER A 37 3.51 12.01 5.83
C SER A 37 2.31 12.95 5.78
N ILE A 38 2.45 14.11 5.10
CA ILE A 38 1.32 15.04 4.89
C ILE A 38 0.23 14.42 4.01
N LYS A 39 0.58 13.74 2.91
CA LYS A 39 -0.42 13.03 2.07
C LYS A 39 -1.19 11.99 2.88
N PHE A 40 -0.51 11.24 3.73
CA PHE A 40 -1.14 10.28 4.61
C PHE A 40 -2.11 10.95 5.58
N VAL A 41 -1.69 12.03 6.25
CA VAL A 41 -2.54 12.80 7.17
C VAL A 41 -3.79 13.36 6.47
N ASN A 42 -3.68 13.86 5.25
CA ASN A 42 -4.84 14.31 4.48
C ASN A 42 -5.85 13.17 4.25
N GLY A 43 -5.37 11.96 3.92
CA GLY A 43 -6.24 10.79 3.80
C GLY A 43 -6.90 10.40 5.12
N ILE A 44 -6.20 10.54 6.26
CA ILE A 44 -6.79 10.32 7.58
C ILE A 44 -7.88 11.34 7.87
N ALA A 45 -7.68 12.62 7.50
CA ALA A 45 -8.67 13.67 7.70
C ALA A 45 -9.99 13.35 6.95
N ASP A 46 -9.89 12.90 5.70
CA ASP A 46 -11.08 12.46 4.94
C ASP A 46 -11.80 11.28 5.61
N ILE A 47 -11.05 10.31 6.15
CA ILE A 47 -11.62 9.16 6.86
C ILE A 47 -12.32 9.62 8.14
N ALA A 48 -11.65 10.46 8.94
CA ALA A 48 -12.16 10.97 10.21
C ALA A 48 -13.48 11.72 10.02
N GLU A 49 -13.55 12.57 8.99
CA GLU A 49 -14.77 13.33 8.68
C GLU A 49 -15.91 12.41 8.24
N ARG A 50 -15.64 11.45 7.35
CA ARG A 50 -16.67 10.47 6.91
C ARG A 50 -17.19 9.60 8.06
N GLN A 51 -16.35 9.30 9.04
CA GLN A 51 -16.73 8.51 10.20
C GLN A 51 -17.31 9.35 11.35
N ASN A 52 -17.24 10.68 11.24
CA ASN A 52 -17.53 11.63 12.33
C ASN A 52 -16.82 11.23 13.64
N HIS A 53 -15.52 10.90 13.52
CA HIS A 53 -14.68 10.46 14.62
C HIS A 53 -13.23 10.88 14.39
N HIS A 54 -12.75 11.84 15.19
CA HIS A 54 -11.48 12.54 14.93
C HIS A 54 -10.37 12.05 15.89
N PRO A 55 -9.26 11.51 15.36
CA PRO A 55 -8.12 11.12 16.19
C PRO A 55 -7.26 12.32 16.56
N ILE A 56 -6.39 12.13 17.56
CA ILE A 56 -5.24 13.00 17.78
C ILE A 56 -4.16 12.61 16.77
N ILE A 57 -3.68 13.58 15.99
CA ILE A 57 -2.60 13.41 15.01
C ILE A 57 -1.40 14.24 15.47
N THR A 58 -0.23 13.61 15.58
CA THR A 58 1.04 14.28 15.86
C THR A 58 2.01 14.01 14.73
N ILE A 59 2.58 15.05 14.13
CA ILE A 59 3.53 14.96 13.02
C ILE A 59 4.88 15.47 13.51
N VAL A 60 5.89 14.60 13.48
CA VAL A 60 7.28 14.95 13.79
C VAL A 60 8.13 14.55 12.60
N TRP A 61 8.44 15.52 11.73
CA TRP A 61 9.13 15.27 10.46
C TRP A 61 8.41 14.17 9.67
N LYS A 62 9.06 13.03 9.44
CA LYS A 62 8.53 11.91 8.64
C LYS A 62 7.75 10.89 9.46
N THR A 63 7.46 11.18 10.72
CA THR A 63 6.73 10.28 11.60
C THR A 63 5.36 10.86 11.90
N VAL A 64 4.31 10.09 11.67
CA VAL A 64 2.93 10.41 12.05
C VAL A 64 2.52 9.48 13.15
N LYS A 65 2.22 10.02 14.32
CA LYS A 65 1.65 9.29 15.44
C LYS A 65 0.16 9.57 15.51
N ILE A 66 -0.63 8.51 15.55
CA ILE A 66 -2.08 8.55 15.73
C ILE A 66 -2.41 8.06 17.12
N SER A 67 -3.32 8.76 17.80
CA SER A 67 -3.93 8.31 19.04
C SER A 67 -5.44 8.52 18.98
N SER A 68 -6.23 7.49 19.33
CA SER A 68 -7.69 7.56 19.30
C SER A 68 -8.31 7.16 20.63
N ILE A 69 -9.32 7.93 21.04
CA ILE A 69 -10.25 7.64 22.11
C ILE A 69 -11.57 8.36 21.81
N SER A 70 -12.69 7.78 22.22
CA SER A 70 -13.99 8.44 22.12
C SER A 70 -14.14 9.48 23.24
N PHE A 71 -13.80 10.74 22.91
CA PHE A 71 -13.79 11.85 23.87
C PHE A 71 -15.14 12.13 24.53
N ASP A 72 -16.24 11.89 23.81
CA ASP A 72 -17.61 12.07 24.28
C ASP A 72 -17.98 11.12 25.43
N VAL A 73 -17.40 9.92 25.46
CA VAL A 73 -17.66 8.90 26.50
C VAL A 73 -16.45 8.64 27.41
N GLY A 74 -15.28 9.20 27.09
CA GLY A 74 -14.07 9.14 27.92
C GLY A 74 -13.36 7.78 27.96
N HIS A 75 -13.73 6.83 27.09
CA HIS A 75 -13.10 5.51 26.99
C HIS A 75 -13.08 5.00 25.55
N LEU A 76 -12.39 3.88 25.30
CA LEU A 76 -12.36 3.26 23.98
C LEU A 76 -13.73 2.70 23.59
N THR A 77 -14.10 2.90 22.34
CA THR A 77 -15.28 2.30 21.73
C THR A 77 -14.96 1.67 20.39
N GLU A 78 -15.93 0.98 19.81
CA GLU A 78 -15.84 0.44 18.46
C GLU A 78 -15.47 1.49 17.39
N ARG A 79 -15.83 2.76 17.60
CA ARG A 79 -15.47 3.85 16.69
C ARG A 79 -13.95 4.03 16.58
N ASP A 80 -13.24 3.89 17.70
CA ASP A 80 -11.78 3.98 17.74
C ASP A 80 -11.14 2.85 16.92
N PHE A 81 -11.60 1.61 17.12
CA PHE A 81 -11.09 0.45 16.38
C PHE A 81 -11.42 0.50 14.90
N ARG A 82 -12.62 0.96 14.53
CA ARG A 82 -13.02 1.16 13.13
C ARG A 82 -12.15 2.22 12.44
N LEU A 83 -11.87 3.32 13.13
CA LEU A 83 -10.98 4.36 12.63
C LEU A 83 -9.57 3.81 12.43
N ALA A 84 -9.02 3.09 13.42
CA ALA A 84 -7.71 2.46 13.33
C ALA A 84 -7.59 1.49 12.15
N LYS A 85 -8.59 0.62 11.94
CA LYS A 85 -8.65 -0.30 10.79
C LYS A 85 -8.66 0.44 9.45
N ALA A 86 -9.40 1.55 9.36
CA ALA A 86 -9.44 2.35 8.13
C ALA A 86 -8.12 3.08 7.85
N ILE A 87 -7.44 3.56 8.90
CA ILE A 87 -6.11 4.19 8.79
C ILE A 87 -5.06 3.16 8.35
N ASP A 88 -5.07 1.95 8.92
CA ASP A 88 -4.17 0.87 8.51
C ASP A 88 -4.39 0.47 7.06
N LYS A 89 -5.65 0.37 6.63
CA LYS A 89 -5.98 0.11 5.22
C LYS A 89 -5.48 1.22 4.29
N LEU A 90 -5.67 2.49 4.66
CA LEU A 90 -5.11 3.62 3.91
C LEU A 90 -3.59 3.53 3.80
N TYR A 91 -2.92 3.16 4.90
CA TYR A 91 -1.48 3.00 4.93
C TYR A 91 -1.02 1.85 4.01
N SER A 92 -1.63 0.67 4.12
CA SER A 92 -1.25 -0.50 3.33
C SER A 92 -1.48 -0.32 1.84
N GLU A 93 -2.57 0.35 1.44
CA GLU A 93 -2.89 0.56 0.02
C GLU A 93 -1.99 1.60 -0.66
N ARG A 94 -1.41 2.55 0.08
CA ARG A 94 -0.80 3.75 -0.52
C ARG A 94 0.63 4.05 -0.07
N PHE A 95 1.07 3.52 1.07
CA PHE A 95 2.32 3.94 1.73
C PHE A 95 3.16 2.78 2.24
N GLU A 96 2.55 1.62 2.49
CA GLU A 96 3.29 0.38 2.68
C GLU A 96 3.91 0.02 1.33
N GLU A 97 5.18 0.37 1.19
CA GLU A 97 5.93 -0.08 0.05
C GLU A 97 5.98 -1.60 0.06
N ASN A 98 5.51 -2.19 -1.03
CA ASN A 98 5.82 -3.55 -1.39
C ASN A 98 7.35 -3.75 -1.34
N ILE A 99 7.86 -4.29 -0.22
CA ILE A 99 8.62 -5.53 -0.38
C ILE A 99 7.58 -6.46 -1.00
N THR A 100 7.60 -6.57 -2.33
CA THR A 100 6.80 -7.57 -3.03
C THR A 100 6.93 -8.89 -2.27
N PRO A 101 5.86 -9.67 -2.01
CA PRO A 101 6.08 -11.11 -1.90
C PRO A 101 6.75 -11.43 -3.22
N VAL A 102 8.03 -11.82 -3.20
CA VAL A 102 8.81 -12.13 -4.40
C VAL A 102 7.88 -12.92 -5.31
N GLY A 103 7.37 -12.25 -6.35
CA GLY A 103 6.70 -12.94 -7.43
C GLY A 103 7.74 -13.91 -7.90
N ASN A 104 7.48 -15.20 -7.66
CA ASN A 104 8.43 -16.28 -7.76
C ASN A 104 9.44 -15.97 -8.88
N LEU A 105 10.71 -15.68 -8.56
CA LEU A 105 11.71 -15.22 -9.55
C LEU A 105 11.76 -16.16 -10.77
N GLN A 106 11.38 -17.43 -10.57
CA GLN A 106 11.22 -18.43 -11.63
C GLN A 106 10.18 -18.05 -12.68
N GLU A 107 9.07 -17.42 -12.29
CA GLU A 107 7.98 -17.02 -13.17
C GLU A 107 8.37 -15.81 -14.03
N GLU A 108 9.01 -14.80 -13.45
CA GLU A 108 9.52 -13.64 -14.18
C GLU A 108 10.63 -14.04 -15.17
N HIS A 109 11.58 -14.88 -14.74
CA HIS A 109 12.62 -15.42 -15.63
C HIS A 109 12.02 -16.29 -16.74
N ARG A 110 10.93 -17.03 -16.46
CA ARG A 110 10.21 -17.84 -17.44
C ARG A 110 9.55 -16.97 -18.50
N LEU A 111 8.86 -15.90 -18.10
CA LEU A 111 8.19 -14.97 -19.01
C LEU A 111 9.19 -14.21 -19.90
N LEU A 112 10.30 -13.73 -19.32
CA LEU A 112 11.38 -13.08 -20.07
C LEU A 112 12.01 -14.05 -21.09
N ALA A 113 12.27 -15.29 -20.69
CA ALA A 113 12.80 -16.30 -21.60
C ALA A 113 11.82 -16.66 -22.73
N GLU A 114 10.51 -16.66 -22.46
CA GLU A 114 9.48 -16.91 -23.47
C GLU A 114 9.37 -15.74 -24.46
N GLU A 115 9.47 -14.51 -23.98
CA GLU A 115 9.44 -13.30 -24.80
C GLU A 115 10.67 -13.19 -25.71
N GLU A 116 11.87 -13.49 -25.19
CA GLU A 116 13.08 -13.58 -26.01
C GLU A 116 13.00 -14.66 -27.09
N ARG A 117 12.40 -15.82 -26.78
CA ARG A 117 12.19 -16.89 -27.77
C ARG A 117 11.25 -16.45 -28.87
N LYS A 118 10.16 -15.75 -28.53
CA LYS A 118 9.21 -15.16 -29.49
C LYS A 118 9.88 -14.08 -30.35
N GLU A 119 10.69 -13.21 -29.75
CA GLU A 119 11.47 -12.17 -30.43
C GLU A 119 12.48 -12.78 -31.43
N LYS A 120 13.23 -13.81 -31.03
CA LYS A 120 14.20 -14.52 -31.88
C LYS A 120 13.49 -15.25 -33.03
N ALA A 121 12.32 -15.84 -32.80
CA ALA A 121 11.50 -16.46 -33.85
C ALA A 121 10.96 -15.44 -34.86
N ARG A 122 10.52 -14.26 -34.40
CA ARG A 122 10.10 -13.14 -35.26
C ARG A 122 11.23 -12.59 -36.14
N LYS A 123 12.46 -12.56 -35.61
CA LYS A 123 13.65 -12.11 -36.38
C LYS A 123 14.10 -13.13 -37.42
N ARG A 124 13.92 -14.43 -37.16
CA ARG A 124 14.24 -15.51 -38.11
C ARG A 124 13.29 -15.59 -39.31
N THR A 125 12.02 -15.24 -39.12
CA THR A 125 10.99 -15.25 -40.18
C THR A 125 11.09 -14.06 -41.12
N ARG A 126 11.74 -12.96 -40.70
CA ARG A 126 12.13 -11.84 -41.57
C ARG A 126 13.42 -12.19 -42.32
N GLY A 127 13.31 -13.08 -43.30
CA GLY A 127 14.43 -13.46 -44.19
C GLY A 127 14.97 -12.25 -44.99
N PRO A 128 16.22 -12.30 -45.46
CA PRO A 128 16.86 -11.17 -46.12
C PRO A 128 16.11 -10.78 -47.40
N TYR A 129 15.77 -9.50 -47.49
CA TYR A 129 15.14 -8.89 -48.66
C TYR A 129 16.02 -9.12 -49.91
N ARG A 130 15.59 -10.03 -50.80
CA ARG A 130 16.27 -10.31 -52.08
C ARG A 130 15.99 -9.18 -53.06
N LYS A 131 16.98 -8.31 -53.33
CA LYS A 131 16.93 -7.39 -54.47
C LYS A 131 16.93 -8.18 -55.78
N SER A 132 15.86 -8.13 -56.55
CA SER A 132 15.83 -8.68 -57.92
C SER A 132 16.49 -7.68 -58.87
N SER A 133 17.75 -7.92 -59.20
CA SER A 133 18.45 -7.23 -60.28
C SER A 133 17.98 -7.78 -61.64
N ARG A 134 17.10 -7.04 -62.33
CA ARG A 134 16.77 -7.28 -63.73
C ARG A 134 17.86 -6.63 -64.61
N ALA A 135 18.90 -7.39 -64.93
CA ALA A 135 19.85 -7.04 -65.99
C ALA A 135 19.25 -7.43 -67.34
N GLY A 136 18.75 -6.46 -68.09
CA GLY A 136 18.34 -6.65 -69.48
C GLY A 136 19.53 -6.54 -70.42
N LEU A 137 20.04 -7.69 -70.88
CA LEU A 137 20.91 -7.80 -72.05
C LEU A 137 20.02 -7.75 -73.30
N ARG A 138 20.25 -6.81 -74.23
CA ARG A 138 20.05 -7.06 -75.67
C ARG A 138 21.08 -6.29 -76.50
N LYS A 139 21.66 -7.02 -77.44
CA LYS A 139 22.50 -6.58 -78.55
C LYS A 139 21.68 -5.79 -79.56
#